data_AF-A0A410Q5T3-F1
#
_entry.id   AF-A0A410Q5T3-F1
#
_cell.length_a   1.000
_cell.length_b   1.000
_cell.length_c   1.000
_cell.angle_alpha   90.00
_cell.angle_beta   90.00
_cell.angle_gamma   90.00
#
_symmetry.space_group_name_H-M   'P 1'
#
loop_
_entity.id
_entity.type
_entity.pdbx_description
1 polymer ?
#
loop_
_entity_poly.entity_id
_entity_poly.type
_entity_poly.pdbx_seq_one_letter_code
_entity_poly.pdbx_strand_id
1 'polypeptide(L)' 'MQHWKKMIAPIVITVLAAAVFLLWLLAVALSPGLPLHIKIIAGLIPAALIGVAVFVLIERIREIRSGEEDDLGQY' A
#
# COMPACT_ATOMS: atom_id res chain seq x y z
N MET A 1 16.79 -13.17 -16.96
CA MET A 1 17.22 -12.17 -15.94
C MET A 1 16.52 -12.51 -14.63
N GLN A 2 17.15 -12.37 -13.46
CA GLN A 2 16.53 -12.74 -12.18
C GLN A 2 15.50 -11.69 -11.74
N HIS A 3 14.24 -11.83 -12.17
CA HIS A 3 13.13 -10.90 -11.89
C HIS A 3 12.86 -10.68 -10.39
N TRP A 4 13.26 -11.62 -9.52
CA TRP A 4 13.01 -11.57 -8.08
C TRP A 4 13.66 -10.37 -7.37
N LYS A 5 14.84 -9.91 -7.82
CA LYS A 5 15.52 -8.76 -7.23
C LYS A 5 14.75 -7.45 -7.46
N LYS A 6 14.10 -7.32 -8.63
CA LYS A 6 13.29 -6.13 -8.99
C LYS A 6 12.00 -6.03 -8.16
N MET A 7 11.53 -7.13 -7.59
CA MET A 7 10.32 -7.16 -6.75
C MET A 7 10.57 -6.75 -5.30
N ILE A 8 11.82 -6.78 -4.81
CA ILE A 8 12.13 -6.50 -3.39
C ILE A 8 11.72 -5.06 -3.02
N ALA A 9 12.17 -4.08 -3.80
CA ALA A 9 11.88 -2.67 -3.53
C ALA A 9 10.38 -2.34 -3.46
N PRO A 10 9.55 -2.67 -4.46
CA PRO A 10 8.11 -2.35 -4.40
C PRO A 10 7.40 -3.11 -3.28
N ILE A 11 7.78 -4.37 -2.99
CA ILE A 11 7.19 -5.14 -1.88
C ILE A 11 7.52 -4.47 -0.54
N VAL A 12 8.79 -4.18 -0.29
CA VAL A 12 9.23 -3.58 0.99
C VAL A 12 8.55 -2.23 1.22
N ILE A 13 8.50 -1.36 0.20
CA ILE A 13 7.85 -0.05 0.31
C ILE A 13 6.36 -0.22 0.60
N THR A 14 5.68 -1.13 -0.10
CA THR A 14 4.24 -1.37 0.11
C THR A 14 3.96 -1.91 1.52
N VAL A 15 4.79 -2.84 2.01
CA VAL A 15 4.66 -3.41 3.37
C VAL A 15 4.88 -2.33 4.42
N LEU A 16 5.91 -1.49 4.28
CA LEU A 16 6.18 -0.39 5.21
C LEU A 16 5.05 0.64 5.21
N ALA A 17 4.57 1.05 4.03
CA ALA A 17 3.45 1.97 3.90
C ALA A 17 2.17 1.39 4.54
N ALA A 18 1.85 0.13 4.24
CA ALA A 18 0.71 -0.56 4.83
C ALA A 18 0.84 -0.66 6.36
N ALA A 19 2.03 -0.97 6.88
CA ALA A 19 2.27 -1.01 8.32
C ALA A 19 2.02 0.35 8.99
N VAL A 20 2.48 1.46 8.39
CA VAL A 20 2.22 2.81 8.91
C VAL A 20 0.71 3.11 8.94
N PHE A 21 -0.03 2.80 7.88
CA PHE A 21 -1.47 3.00 7.85
C PHE A 21 -2.22 2.07 8.82
N LEU A 22 -1.75 0.84 9.03
CA LEU A 22 -2.31 -0.06 10.04
C LEU A 22 -2.07 0.45 11.45
N LEU A 23 -0.89 1.00 11.75
CA LEU A 23 -0.59 1.64 13.03
C LEU A 23 -1.48 2.86 13.26
N TRP A 24 -1.73 3.66 12.22
CA TRP A 24 -2.69 4.77 12.29
C TRP A 24 -4.11 4.27 12.59
N LEU A 25 -4.58 3.25 11.88
CA LEU A 25 -5.90 2.64 12.12
C LEU A 25 -6.02 2.11 13.55
N LEU A 26 -4.98 1.46 14.06
CA LEU A 26 -4.91 0.99 15.43
C LEU A 26 -4.97 2.15 16.43
N ALA A 27 -4.21 3.22 16.21
CA ALA A 27 -4.22 4.41 17.06
C ALA A 27 -5.60 5.08 17.13
N VAL A 28 -6.28 5.23 15.98
CA VAL A 28 -7.65 5.76 15.93
C VAL A 28 -8.64 4.83 16.62
N ALA A 29 -8.54 3.52 16.41
CA ALA A 29 -9.42 2.53 17.01
C ALA A 29 -9.29 2.52 18.55
N LEU A 30 -8.06 2.58 19.07
CA LEU A 30 -7.75 2.56 20.49
C LEU A 30 -7.89 3.92 21.18
N SER A 31 -8.08 5.01 20.44
CA SER A 31 -8.23 6.35 21.01
C SER A 31 -9.47 6.45 21.92
N PRO A 32 -9.31 6.75 23.23
CA PRO A 32 -10.42 6.92 24.14
C PRO A 32 -11.14 8.25 23.88
N GLY A 33 -12.46 8.27 24.05
CA GLY A 33 -13.26 9.50 23.90
C GLY A 33 -13.58 9.90 22.45
N LEU A 34 -12.99 9.26 21.44
CA LEU A 34 -13.38 9.49 20.04
C LEU A 34 -14.74 8.81 19.73
N PRO A 35 -15.73 9.56 19.20
CA PRO A 35 -16.99 8.97 18.75
C PRO A 35 -16.79 7.98 17.61
N LEU A 36 -17.62 6.94 17.54
CA LEU A 36 -17.49 5.86 16.54
C LEU A 36 -17.51 6.38 15.09
N HIS A 37 -18.39 7.33 14.77
CA HIS A 37 -18.48 7.89 13.42
C HIS A 37 -17.19 8.62 13.01
N ILE A 38 -16.53 9.33 13.94
CA ILE A 38 -15.23 9.96 13.69
C ILE A 38 -14.15 8.91 13.42
N LYS A 39 -14.14 7.81 14.19
CA LYS A 39 -13.19 6.71 13.97
C LYS A 39 -13.36 6.08 12.59
N ILE A 40 -14.61 5.88 12.14
CA ILE A 40 -14.91 5.35 10.81
C ILE A 40 -14.41 6.32 9.72
N ILE A 41 -14.76 7.60 9.81
CA ILE A 41 -14.34 8.61 8.83
C ILE A 41 -12.80 8.72 8.77
N ALA A 42 -12.14 8.77 9.93
CA ALA A 42 -10.68 8.85 10.03
C ALA A 42 -9.98 7.56 9.56
N GLY A 43 -10.66 6.41 9.61
CA GLY A 43 -10.13 5.12 9.18
C GLY A 43 -10.35 4.82 7.70
N LEU A 44 -11.36 5.41 7.05
CA LEU A 44 -11.68 5.12 5.66
C LEU A 44 -10.53 5.47 4.70
N ILE A 45 -9.91 6.64 4.88
CA ILE A 45 -8.80 7.10 4.03
C ILE A 45 -7.60 6.15 4.09
N PRO A 46 -6.99 5.86 5.26
CA PRO A 46 -5.85 4.95 5.35
C PRO A 46 -6.20 3.53 4.92
N ALA A 47 -7.41 3.05 5.17
CA ALA A 47 -7.86 1.75 4.68
C ALA A 47 -7.91 1.70 3.14
N ALA A 48 -8.45 2.75 2.50
CA ALA A 48 -8.46 2.87 1.04
C ALA A 48 -7.04 2.95 0.47
N LEU A 49 -6.13 3.69 1.11
CA LEU A 49 -4.73 3.80 0.69
C LEU A 49 -3.99 2.46 0.77
N ILE A 50 -4.24 1.63 1.79
CA ILE A 50 -3.71 0.26 1.84
C ILE A 50 -4.21 -0.54 0.64
N GLY A 51 -5.51 -0.48 0.33
CA GLY A 51 -6.11 -1.15 -0.82
C GLY A 51 -5.46 -0.75 -2.14
N VAL A 52 -5.31 0.57 -2.36
CA VAL A 52 -4.66 1.11 -3.57
C VAL A 52 -3.18 0.71 -3.64
N ALA A 53 -2.44 0.78 -2.54
CA ALA A 53 -1.03 0.39 -2.50
C ALA A 53 -0.84 -1.09 -2.86
N VAL A 54 -1.71 -1.97 -2.37
CA VAL A 54 -1.70 -3.40 -2.71
C VAL A 54 -2.07 -3.61 -4.19
N PHE A 55 -3.08 -2.91 -4.70
CA PHE A 55 -3.46 -2.98 -6.11
C PHE A 55 -2.29 -2.59 -7.04
N VAL A 56 -1.64 -1.46 -6.77
CA VAL A 56 -0.47 -0.99 -7.52
C VAL A 56 0.68 -1.99 -7.44
N LEU A 57 0.93 -2.60 -6.27
CA LEU A 57 1.95 -3.65 -6.13
C LEU A 57 1.64 -4.87 -7.00
N ILE A 58 0.37 -5.29 -7.06
CA ILE A 58 -0.06 -6.43 -7.89
C ILE A 58 0.19 -6.14 -9.37
N GLU A 59 -0.22 -4.97 -9.86
CA GLU A 59 0.04 -4.56 -11.25
C GLU A 59 1.54 -4.50 -11.53
N ARG A 60 2.34 -3.93 -10.62
CA ARG A 60 3.80 -3.88 -10.80
C ARG A 60 4.46 -5.26 -10.83
N ILE A 61 3.97 -6.20 -10.02
CA ILE A 61 4.45 -7.60 -10.05
C ILE A 61 4.06 -8.27 -11.38
N ARG A 62 2.87 -7.97 -11.92
CA ARG A 62 2.43 -8.49 -13.22
C ARG A 62 3.30 -7.95 -14.36
N GLU A 63 3.53 -6.64 -14.40
CA GLU A 63 4.44 -5.98 -15.36
C GLU A 63 5.82 -6.64 -15.36
N ILE A 64 6.49 -6.70 -14.20
CA ILE A 64 7.84 -7.30 -14.06
C ILE A 64 7.89 -8.75 -14.52
N ARG A 65 6.80 -9.52 -14.34
CA ARG A 65 6.69 -10.92 -14.76
C ARG A 65 6.35 -11.09 -16.24
N SER A 66 5.54 -10.18 -16.79
CA SER A 66 5.16 -10.17 -18.21
C SER A 66 6.31 -9.73 -19.12
N GLY A 67 7.29 -8.99 -18.58
CA GLY A 67 8.36 -8.40 -19.36
C GLY A 67 7.95 -7.09 -20.04
N GLU A 68 6.68 -6.67 -19.91
CA GLU A 68 6.23 -5.30 -20.12
C GLU A 68 6.69 -4.49 -18.91
N GLU A 69 7.96 -4.05 -18.92
CA GLU A 69 8.38 -3.02 -17.98
C GLU A 69 7.63 -1.76 -18.41
N ASP A 70 6.75 -1.25 -17.54
CA ASP A 70 6.06 0.02 -17.74
C ASP A 70 7.07 1.09 -18.16
N ASP A 71 7.11 1.37 -19.46
CA ASP A 71 8.11 2.15 -20.18
C ASP A 71 7.89 3.66 -19.99
N LEU A 72 7.27 4.07 -18.87
CA LEU A 72 7.25 5.46 -18.41
C LEU A 72 8.67 6.05 -18.21
N GLY A 73 9.72 5.24 -18.33
CA GLY A 73 11.11 5.69 -18.43
C GLY A 73 11.54 6.26 -19.80
N GLN A 74 10.65 6.33 -20.80
CA GLN A 74 10.93 6.91 -22.13
C GLN A 74 10.48 8.38 -22.29
N TYR A 75 10.11 9.07 -21.21
CA TYR A 75 9.85 10.52 -21.21
C TYR A 75 10.86 11.28 -20.36
#